data_AF-A0A383AGC6-F1
#
_entry.id   AF-A0A383AGC6-F1
#
_cell.length_a   1.000
_cell.length_b   1.000
_cell.length_c   1.000
_cell.angle_alpha   90.00
_cell.angle_beta   90.00
_cell.angle_gamma   90.00
#
_symmetry.space_group_name_H-M   'P 1'
#
loop_
_entity.id
_entity.type
_entity.pdbx_description
1 polymer ?
#
loop_
_entity_poly.entity_id
_entity_poly.type
_entity_poly.pdbx_seq_one_letter_code
_entity_poly.pdbx_strand_id
1 'polypeptide(L)'
;SIYTCAEIGINHNGDMSSCKQLIDVASDAGCDAVKFQKRDLDQVYTQEFLGSPRESPWGTTQREQKAGLEFGLPEYQEIDQYCKDNNIDWYASAWDLNSQEFLRQFDCKYNKVASAMIVYDDLLRMITEEGKHTFISTGMSKIEDINNVVDIFRNAGCPFELMHCVSTYPMDEKNANLNCINTLREKFDCDVGYSGHEPGLAVSYAAAAMGISSLERHITLNRSMYGSDQAASIEPSGLRQLVGAVKKIALA
;
A
#
# COMPACT_ATOMS: atom_id res chain seq x y z
N SER A 1 1.38 -5.15 19.37
CA SER A 1 0.19 -5.30 18.51
C SER A 1 0.66 -5.26 17.07
N ILE A 2 -0.02 -5.95 16.16
CA ILE A 2 0.26 -5.90 14.72
C ILE A 2 -0.45 -4.67 14.16
N TYR A 3 0.29 -3.78 13.50
CA TYR A 3 -0.27 -2.59 12.82
C TYR A 3 -1.00 -3.01 11.53
N THR A 4 -2.23 -2.60 11.34
CA THR A 4 -3.09 -3.03 10.22
C THR A 4 -3.43 -1.88 9.30
N CYS A 5 -3.12 -2.05 8.01
CA CYS A 5 -3.40 -1.06 6.99
C CYS A 5 -4.36 -1.61 5.93
N ALA A 6 -5.44 -0.88 5.68
CA ALA A 6 -6.35 -1.11 4.59
C ALA A 6 -5.89 -0.33 3.35
N GLU A 7 -5.34 -1.03 2.37
CA GLU A 7 -4.93 -0.43 1.10
C GLU A 7 -6.17 -0.17 0.23
N ILE A 8 -6.55 1.10 0.13
CA ILE A 8 -7.58 1.55 -0.82
C ILE A 8 -6.97 1.62 -2.21
N GLY A 9 -5.73 2.10 -2.31
CA GLY A 9 -5.02 2.24 -3.58
C GLY A 9 -5.84 3.04 -4.58
N ILE A 10 -6.30 2.37 -5.64
CA ILE A 10 -7.17 2.93 -6.70
C ILE A 10 -8.59 2.33 -6.72
N ASN A 11 -8.96 1.51 -5.72
CA ASN A 11 -10.25 0.82 -5.71
C ASN A 11 -11.45 1.76 -5.51
N HIS A 12 -11.19 3.03 -5.16
CA HIS A 12 -12.20 4.09 -5.16
C HIS A 12 -12.69 4.46 -6.56
N ASN A 13 -12.03 4.00 -7.64
CA ASN A 13 -12.44 4.24 -9.02
C ASN A 13 -12.70 5.73 -9.34
N GLY A 14 -11.84 6.62 -8.85
CA GLY A 14 -12.00 8.06 -9.06
C GLY A 14 -13.26 8.68 -8.44
N ASP A 15 -13.99 7.96 -7.59
CA ASP A 15 -15.23 8.43 -6.98
C ASP A 15 -15.03 8.67 -5.48
N MET A 16 -15.25 9.91 -5.05
CA MET A 16 -15.04 10.32 -3.65
C MET A 16 -16.06 9.67 -2.70
N SER A 17 -17.28 9.39 -3.17
CA SER A 17 -18.27 8.68 -2.35
C SER A 17 -17.81 7.26 -2.04
N SER A 18 -17.32 6.54 -3.04
CA SER A 18 -16.74 5.19 -2.90
C SER A 18 -15.49 5.22 -2.03
N CYS A 19 -14.64 6.25 -2.18
CA CYS A 19 -13.48 6.46 -1.33
C CYS A 19 -13.86 6.56 0.15
N LYS A 20 -14.83 7.41 0.49
CA LYS A 20 -15.32 7.57 1.88
C LYS A 20 -15.89 6.28 2.44
N GLN A 21 -16.68 5.54 1.65
CA GLN A 21 -17.20 4.23 2.05
C GLN A 21 -16.07 3.22 2.34
N LEU A 22 -14.99 3.24 1.58
CA LEU A 22 -13.82 2.38 1.86
C LEU A 22 -13.11 2.78 3.16
N ILE A 23 -13.02 4.09 3.45
CA ILE A 23 -12.50 4.59 4.72
C ILE A 23 -13.39 4.13 5.89
N ASP A 24 -14.71 4.23 5.75
CA ASP A 24 -15.67 3.75 6.75
C ASP A 24 -15.49 2.26 7.01
N VAL A 25 -15.35 1.45 5.95
CA VAL A 25 -15.10 0.00 6.05
C VAL A 25 -13.84 -0.32 6.83
N ALA A 26 -12.75 0.43 6.60
CA ALA A 26 -11.49 0.24 7.33
C ALA A 26 -11.61 0.64 8.80
N SER A 27 -12.24 1.79 9.08
CA SER A 27 -12.47 2.29 10.43
C SER A 27 -13.37 1.33 11.23
N ASP A 28 -14.47 0.86 10.64
CA ASP A 28 -15.40 -0.10 11.24
C ASP A 28 -14.74 -1.47 11.54
N ALA A 29 -13.79 -1.89 10.71
CA ALA A 29 -13.00 -3.09 10.97
C ALA A 29 -11.97 -2.89 12.09
N GLY A 30 -11.69 -1.64 12.45
CA GLY A 30 -10.69 -1.25 13.43
C GLY A 30 -9.28 -1.41 12.88
N CYS A 31 -9.07 -1.13 11.59
CA CYS A 31 -7.74 -0.91 11.02
C CYS A 31 -7.08 0.32 11.65
N ASP A 32 -5.75 0.33 11.69
CA ASP A 32 -4.98 1.46 12.23
C ASP A 32 -4.86 2.59 11.20
N ALA A 33 -4.80 2.25 9.91
CA ALA A 33 -4.78 3.23 8.83
C ALA A 33 -5.43 2.76 7.52
N VAL A 34 -5.72 3.74 6.66
CA VAL A 34 -5.95 3.55 5.24
C VAL A 34 -4.77 4.03 4.40
N LYS A 35 -4.55 3.40 3.25
CA LYS A 35 -3.48 3.80 2.33
C LYS A 35 -3.97 4.04 0.90
N PHE A 36 -3.40 5.06 0.27
CA PHE A 36 -3.66 5.45 -1.11
C PHE A 36 -2.39 5.36 -1.98
N GLN A 37 -2.55 5.65 -3.27
CA GLN A 37 -1.44 5.76 -4.22
C GLN A 37 -1.50 7.10 -4.93
N LYS A 38 -0.35 7.77 -5.05
CA LYS A 38 -0.23 9.01 -5.81
C LYS A 38 0.80 8.86 -6.92
N ARG A 39 0.40 9.23 -8.14
CA ARG A 39 1.25 9.33 -9.32
C ARG A 39 1.10 10.69 -10.00
N ASP A 40 2.19 11.13 -10.60
CA ASP A 40 2.22 11.99 -11.77
C ASP A 40 2.37 11.09 -13.00
N LEU A 41 1.32 11.05 -13.83
CA LEU A 41 1.25 10.10 -14.94
C LEU A 41 2.37 10.29 -15.95
N ASP A 42 2.80 11.53 -16.17
CA ASP A 42 3.82 11.86 -17.16
C ASP A 42 5.25 11.55 -16.66
N GLN A 43 5.43 11.39 -15.35
CA GLN A 43 6.68 10.92 -14.75
C GLN A 43 6.75 9.40 -14.70
N VAL A 44 5.63 8.75 -14.36
CA VAL A 44 5.59 7.29 -14.11
C VAL A 44 5.52 6.48 -15.40
N TYR A 45 4.92 7.03 -16.46
CA TYR A 45 4.63 6.29 -17.68
C TYR A 45 5.19 6.97 -18.94
N THR A 46 5.61 6.15 -19.91
CA THR A 46 5.98 6.67 -21.23
C THR A 46 4.74 7.19 -21.98
N GLN A 47 4.93 8.20 -22.83
CA GLN A 47 3.85 8.74 -23.66
C GLN A 47 3.26 7.69 -24.61
N GLU A 48 4.10 6.78 -25.11
CA GLU A 48 3.66 5.64 -25.92
C GLU A 48 2.71 4.72 -25.14
N PHE A 49 3.08 4.35 -23.90
CA PHE A 49 2.21 3.54 -23.06
C PHE A 49 0.90 4.26 -22.74
N LEU A 50 0.96 5.54 -22.37
CA LEU A 50 -0.23 6.35 -22.08
C LEU A 50 -1.17 6.47 -23.29
N GLY A 51 -0.63 6.55 -24.51
CA GLY A 51 -1.40 6.58 -25.75
C GLY A 51 -1.92 5.22 -26.24
N SER A 52 -1.45 4.12 -25.64
CA SER A 52 -1.85 2.77 -26.05
C SER A 52 -3.32 2.44 -25.68
N PRO A 53 -3.98 1.54 -26.43
CA PRO A 53 -5.38 1.21 -26.20
C PRO A 53 -5.66 0.54 -24.86
N ARG A 54 -6.74 0.97 -24.20
CA ARG A 54 -7.33 0.32 -23.02
C ARG A 54 -8.78 0.74 -22.86
N GLU A 55 -9.70 -0.21 -22.98
CA GLU A 55 -11.11 0.01 -22.66
C GLU A 55 -11.30 0.21 -21.15
N SER A 56 -11.99 1.28 -20.78
CA SER A 56 -12.26 1.63 -19.40
C SER A 56 -13.51 2.52 -19.27
N PRO A 57 -14.06 2.69 -18.05
CA PRO A 57 -15.15 3.64 -17.80
C PRO A 57 -14.85 5.10 -18.17
N TRP A 58 -13.57 5.47 -18.29
CA TRP A 58 -13.15 6.85 -18.54
C TRP A 58 -12.71 7.10 -20.00
N GLY A 59 -12.61 6.06 -20.82
CA GLY A 59 -12.13 6.18 -22.19
C GLY A 59 -11.47 4.91 -22.72
N THR A 60 -10.80 5.03 -23.87
CA THR A 60 -10.25 3.94 -24.66
C THR A 60 -8.71 3.90 -24.65
N THR A 61 -8.05 4.73 -23.84
CA THR A 61 -6.59 4.79 -23.71
C THR A 61 -6.13 4.54 -22.27
N GLN A 62 -4.87 4.13 -22.11
CA GLN A 62 -4.24 4.02 -20.79
C GLN A 62 -4.23 5.37 -20.06
N ARG A 63 -4.05 6.49 -20.76
CA ARG A 63 -4.09 7.83 -20.17
C ARG A 63 -5.44 8.12 -19.54
N GLU A 64 -6.53 7.92 -20.27
CA GLU A 64 -7.88 8.21 -19.78
C GLU A 64 -8.22 7.36 -18.56
N GLN A 65 -7.91 6.06 -18.62
CA GLN A 65 -8.12 5.16 -17.49
C GLN A 65 -7.36 5.60 -16.24
N LYS A 66 -6.09 5.99 -16.39
CA LYS A 66 -5.25 6.41 -15.27
C LYS A 66 -5.67 7.77 -14.72
N ALA A 67 -5.95 8.73 -15.59
CA ALA A 67 -6.41 10.05 -15.18
C ALA A 67 -7.74 9.97 -14.44
N GLY A 68 -8.65 9.09 -14.89
CA GLY A 68 -9.92 8.85 -14.21
C GLY A 68 -9.80 8.20 -12.83
N LEU A 69 -8.67 7.57 -12.52
CA LEU A 69 -8.38 6.99 -11.20
C LEU A 69 -7.60 7.93 -10.29
N GLU A 70 -7.05 9.02 -10.81
CA GLU A 70 -6.09 9.84 -10.08
C GLU A 70 -6.75 11.03 -9.41
N PHE A 71 -6.68 11.04 -8.08
CA PHE A 71 -7.14 12.17 -7.28
C PHE A 71 -6.13 13.33 -7.29
N GLY A 72 -6.69 14.55 -7.28
CA GLY A 72 -5.97 15.81 -7.19
C GLY A 72 -5.96 16.37 -5.77
N LEU A 73 -5.54 17.63 -5.65
CA LEU A 73 -5.46 18.31 -4.35
C LEU A 73 -6.82 18.39 -3.63
N PRO A 74 -7.94 18.79 -4.27
CA PRO A 74 -9.23 18.88 -3.59
C PRO A 74 -9.66 17.54 -2.98
N GLU A 75 -9.47 16.44 -3.71
CA GLU A 75 -9.83 15.11 -3.24
C GLU A 75 -8.96 14.64 -2.07
N TYR A 76 -7.64 14.88 -2.12
CA TYR A 76 -6.76 14.55 -0.99
C TYR A 76 -7.01 15.42 0.24
N GLN A 77 -7.42 16.69 0.08
CA GLN A 77 -7.87 17.52 1.19
C GLN A 77 -9.14 16.97 1.84
N GLU A 78 -10.07 16.47 1.03
CA GLU A 78 -11.29 15.82 1.52
C GLU A 78 -10.98 14.50 2.23
N ILE A 79 -10.06 13.68 1.70
CA ILE A 79 -9.55 12.47 2.35
C ILE A 79 -8.91 12.80 3.70
N ASP A 80 -8.05 13.81 3.74
CA ASP A 80 -7.34 14.22 4.96
C ASP A 80 -8.31 14.63 6.07
N GLN A 81 -9.30 15.47 5.74
CA GLN A 81 -10.32 15.88 6.70
C GLN A 81 -11.19 14.68 7.13
N TYR A 82 -11.60 13.83 6.19
CA TYR A 82 -12.48 12.70 6.48
C TYR A 82 -11.81 11.65 7.37
N CYS A 83 -10.50 11.39 7.18
CA CYS A 83 -9.74 10.48 8.03
C CYS A 83 -9.58 11.04 9.45
N LYS A 84 -9.34 12.36 9.59
CA LYS A 84 -9.30 13.06 10.88
C LYS A 84 -10.63 12.94 11.63
N ASP A 85 -11.75 13.18 10.95
CA ASP A 85 -13.09 13.10 11.53
C ASP A 85 -13.44 11.67 12.00
N ASN A 86 -12.90 10.66 11.33
CA ASN A 86 -13.07 9.24 11.67
C ASN A 86 -11.98 8.67 12.59
N ASN A 87 -11.02 9.49 13.03
CA ASN A 87 -9.89 9.09 13.88
C ASN A 87 -9.14 7.85 13.35
N ILE A 88 -8.87 7.84 12.03
CA ILE A 88 -8.06 6.82 11.37
C ILE A 88 -6.88 7.50 10.68
N ASP A 89 -5.68 6.93 10.81
CA ASP A 89 -4.51 7.47 10.13
C ASP A 89 -4.61 7.21 8.62
N TRP A 90 -4.00 8.08 7.82
CA TRP A 90 -3.86 7.83 6.40
C TRP A 90 -2.45 8.20 5.92
N TYR A 91 -2.05 7.53 4.84
CA TYR A 91 -0.83 7.83 4.11
C TYR A 91 -0.95 7.33 2.67
N ALA A 92 0.07 7.58 1.86
CA ALA A 92 0.09 7.09 0.48
C ALA A 92 1.50 6.66 0.07
N SER A 93 1.58 5.81 -0.95
CA SER A 93 2.82 5.60 -1.69
C SER A 93 2.88 6.55 -2.88
N ALA A 94 3.94 7.36 -2.93
CA ALA A 94 4.34 8.07 -4.14
C ALA A 94 5.05 7.13 -5.13
N TRP A 95 4.85 7.37 -6.42
CA TRP A 95 5.48 6.63 -7.52
C TRP A 95 6.50 7.46 -8.30
N ASP A 96 6.71 8.70 -7.90
CA ASP A 96 7.61 9.67 -8.52
C ASP A 96 7.87 10.84 -7.55
N LEU A 97 8.84 11.68 -7.86
CA LEU A 97 9.25 12.80 -7.00
C LEU A 97 8.16 13.88 -6.87
N ASN A 98 7.40 14.16 -7.94
CA ASN A 98 6.32 15.15 -7.89
C ASN A 98 5.19 14.69 -6.95
N SER A 99 4.90 13.39 -6.96
CA SER A 99 3.94 12.78 -6.06
C SER A 99 4.39 12.80 -4.60
N GLN A 100 5.68 12.58 -4.32
CA GLN A 100 6.18 12.69 -2.94
C GLN A 100 6.12 14.14 -2.45
N GLU A 101 6.52 15.10 -3.28
CA GLU A 101 6.38 16.53 -2.96
C GLU A 101 4.91 16.92 -2.77
N PHE A 102 3.99 16.37 -3.56
CA PHE A 102 2.56 16.51 -3.36
C PHE A 102 2.09 15.90 -2.03
N LEU A 103 2.70 14.84 -1.51
CA LEU A 103 2.28 14.26 -0.24
C LEU A 103 2.81 15.03 0.97
N ARG A 104 3.92 15.76 0.83
CA ARG A 104 4.56 16.57 1.91
C ARG A 104 3.70 17.72 2.44
N GLN A 105 2.74 18.19 1.66
CA GLN A 105 1.76 19.20 2.11
C GLN A 105 0.75 18.64 3.14
N PHE A 106 0.72 17.31 3.34
CA PHE A 106 -0.12 16.66 4.35
C PHE A 106 0.72 16.16 5.53
N ASP A 107 0.15 16.23 6.73
CA ASP A 107 0.79 15.78 7.98
C ASP A 107 0.60 14.27 8.21
N CYS A 108 0.90 13.46 7.19
CA CYS A 108 0.83 12.01 7.30
C CYS A 108 1.93 11.49 8.24
N LYS A 109 1.58 10.59 9.15
CA LYS A 109 2.53 10.01 10.12
C LYS A 109 3.55 9.03 9.52
N TYR A 110 3.20 8.44 8.38
CA TYR A 110 3.94 7.34 7.76
C TYR A 110 4.21 7.59 6.29
N ASN A 111 5.24 6.93 5.78
CA ASN A 111 5.54 6.83 4.34
C ASN A 111 5.44 5.38 3.86
N LYS A 112 5.21 5.19 2.56
CA LYS A 112 5.22 3.87 1.90
C LYS A 112 6.10 3.89 0.67
N VAL A 113 7.04 2.95 0.60
CA VAL A 113 7.74 2.61 -0.65
C VAL A 113 7.05 1.40 -1.25
N ALA A 114 6.50 1.57 -2.47
CA ALA A 114 5.95 0.47 -3.24
C ALA A 114 7.07 -0.43 -3.79
N SER A 115 6.80 -1.72 -3.96
CA SER A 115 7.77 -2.71 -4.46
C SER A 115 8.50 -2.28 -5.74
N ALA A 116 7.79 -1.65 -6.68
CA ALA A 116 8.38 -1.17 -7.93
C ALA A 116 9.34 0.02 -7.74
N MET A 117 9.19 0.77 -6.65
CA MET A 117 9.94 2.00 -6.36
C MET A 117 11.17 1.77 -5.48
N ILE A 118 11.41 0.53 -5.02
CA ILE A 118 12.53 0.18 -4.13
C ILE A 118 13.91 0.44 -4.77
N VAL A 119 13.98 0.54 -6.09
CA VAL A 119 15.22 0.83 -6.85
C VAL A 119 15.36 2.29 -7.23
N TYR A 120 14.43 3.16 -6.81
CA TYR A 120 14.44 4.57 -7.17
C TYR A 120 15.11 5.42 -6.08
N ASP A 121 16.44 5.44 -6.07
CA ASP A 121 17.25 6.09 -5.04
C ASP A 121 16.88 7.54 -4.73
N ASP A 122 16.59 8.37 -5.74
CA ASP A 122 16.24 9.78 -5.50
C ASP A 122 14.93 9.91 -4.71
N LEU A 123 13.94 9.06 -5.02
CA LEU A 123 12.68 8.99 -4.28
C LEU A 123 12.91 8.49 -2.86
N LEU A 124 13.74 7.46 -2.67
CA LEU A 124 14.08 6.95 -1.34
C LEU A 124 14.74 8.04 -0.49
N ARG A 125 15.69 8.79 -1.04
CA ARG A 125 16.35 9.90 -0.33
C ARG A 125 15.35 10.99 0.05
N MET A 126 14.49 11.40 -0.88
CA MET A 126 13.42 12.36 -0.60
C MET A 126 12.49 11.89 0.52
N ILE A 127 12.13 10.60 0.55
CA ILE A 127 11.33 10.03 1.65
C ILE A 127 12.07 10.09 2.98
N THR A 128 13.38 9.79 3.00
CA THR A 128 14.16 9.80 4.25
C THR A 128 14.30 11.17 4.90
N GLU A 129 14.25 12.25 4.12
CA GLU A 129 14.33 13.64 4.62
C GLU A 129 13.17 13.99 5.57
N GLU A 130 12.05 13.28 5.48
CA GLU A 130 10.89 13.53 6.34
C GLU A 130 11.03 12.90 7.73
N GLY A 131 11.95 11.95 7.91
CA GLY A 131 12.19 11.28 9.20
C GLY A 131 11.01 10.45 9.73
N LYS A 132 10.03 10.14 8.88
CA LYS A 132 8.81 9.38 9.23
C LYS A 132 9.04 7.88 9.09
N HIS A 133 8.37 7.09 9.94
CA HIS A 133 8.43 5.64 9.83
C HIS A 133 7.91 5.18 8.46
N THR A 134 8.73 4.41 7.74
CA THR A 134 8.47 4.04 6.35
C THR A 134 8.30 2.53 6.17
N PHE A 135 7.18 2.16 5.57
CA PHE A 135 6.85 0.79 5.19
C PHE A 135 7.39 0.47 3.78
N ILE A 136 8.37 -0.42 3.65
CA ILE A 136 9.08 -0.66 2.38
C ILE A 136 8.77 -2.05 1.83
N SER A 137 7.96 -2.15 0.75
CA SER A 137 7.66 -3.47 0.16
C SER A 137 8.81 -3.99 -0.69
N THR A 138 9.10 -5.28 -0.56
CA THR A 138 10.26 -5.94 -1.17
C THR A 138 9.88 -6.92 -2.29
N GLY A 139 8.70 -6.76 -2.88
CA GLY A 139 8.26 -7.60 -4.00
C GLY A 139 9.05 -7.29 -5.27
N MET A 140 9.32 -8.30 -6.11
CA MET A 140 10.10 -8.15 -7.36
C MET A 140 11.55 -7.67 -7.14
N SER A 141 12.04 -7.68 -5.90
CA SER A 141 13.37 -7.19 -5.55
C SER A 141 14.37 -8.33 -5.44
N LYS A 142 15.62 -8.06 -5.80
CA LYS A 142 16.75 -8.90 -5.41
C LYS A 142 17.24 -8.46 -4.04
N ILE A 143 18.08 -9.29 -3.43
CA ILE A 143 18.63 -8.99 -2.11
C ILE A 143 19.54 -7.76 -2.14
N GLU A 144 20.20 -7.48 -3.27
CA GLU A 144 21.03 -6.29 -3.45
C GLU A 144 20.19 -5.00 -3.43
N ASP A 145 19.00 -5.02 -4.05
CA ASP A 145 18.07 -3.88 -4.04
C ASP A 145 17.62 -3.59 -2.60
N ILE A 146 17.33 -4.64 -1.82
CA ILE A 146 16.92 -4.52 -0.42
C ILE A 146 18.09 -4.01 0.45
N ASN A 147 19.32 -4.49 0.23
CA ASN A 147 20.50 -3.96 0.92
C ASN A 147 20.64 -2.45 0.67
N ASN A 148 20.52 -2.00 -0.59
CA ASN A 148 20.67 -0.59 -0.95
C ASN A 148 19.66 0.30 -0.23
N VAL A 149 18.37 -0.05 -0.24
CA VAL A 149 17.36 0.76 0.47
C VAL A 149 17.58 0.75 1.98
N VAL A 150 17.96 -0.39 2.58
CA VAL A 150 18.27 -0.46 4.01
C VAL A 150 19.44 0.46 4.36
N ASP A 151 20.49 0.48 3.54
CA ASP A 151 21.64 1.37 3.74
C ASP A 151 21.24 2.84 3.60
N ILE A 152 20.40 3.20 2.62
CA ILE A 152 19.87 4.57 2.46
C ILE A 152 19.14 5.02 3.74
N PHE A 153 18.21 4.21 4.25
CA PHE A 153 17.42 4.56 5.42
C PHE A 153 18.26 4.60 6.71
N ARG A 154 19.17 3.64 6.90
CA ARG A 154 20.08 3.61 8.06
C ARG A 154 21.02 4.81 8.07
N ASN A 155 21.62 5.16 6.94
CA ASN A 155 22.53 6.30 6.84
C ASN A 155 21.83 7.62 7.09
N ALA A 156 20.55 7.73 6.73
CA ALA A 156 19.71 8.89 7.04
C ALA A 156 19.19 8.90 8.49
N GLY A 157 19.30 7.78 9.24
CA GLY A 157 18.68 7.62 10.55
C GLY A 157 17.15 7.60 10.51
N CYS A 158 16.55 7.29 9.35
CA CYS A 158 15.11 7.29 9.15
C CYS A 158 14.52 5.93 9.56
N PRO A 159 13.49 5.88 10.44
CA PRO A 159 12.88 4.62 10.85
C PRO A 159 12.15 3.93 9.69
N PHE A 160 12.29 2.62 9.59
CA PHE A 160 11.66 1.83 8.54
C PHE A 160 11.34 0.42 9.00
N GLU A 161 10.52 -0.26 8.22
CA GLU A 161 10.38 -1.71 8.24
C GLU A 161 10.25 -2.28 6.82
N LEU A 162 10.60 -3.55 6.67
CA LEU A 162 10.47 -4.25 5.39
C LEU A 162 9.12 -4.98 5.32
N MET A 163 8.46 -4.96 4.18
CA MET A 163 7.21 -5.66 3.96
C MET A 163 7.43 -6.80 2.99
N HIS A 164 7.37 -8.05 3.49
CA HIS A 164 7.35 -9.21 2.62
C HIS A 164 6.11 -9.15 1.72
N CYS A 165 6.32 -9.33 0.42
CA CYS A 165 5.31 -9.08 -0.59
C CYS A 165 5.58 -9.90 -1.84
N VAL A 166 4.51 -10.37 -2.49
CA VAL A 166 4.56 -10.98 -3.82
C VAL A 166 3.63 -10.18 -4.74
N SER A 167 4.21 -9.51 -5.76
CA SER A 167 3.52 -8.50 -6.57
C SER A 167 2.66 -9.09 -7.70
N THR A 168 1.86 -10.11 -7.42
CA THR A 168 0.86 -10.68 -8.34
C THR A 168 -0.54 -10.54 -7.75
N TYR A 169 -1.53 -10.19 -8.59
CA TYR A 169 -2.86 -9.77 -8.14
C TYR A 169 -3.95 -10.53 -8.91
N PRO A 170 -4.62 -11.54 -8.34
CA PRO A 170 -4.30 -12.17 -7.06
C PRO A 170 -3.04 -13.03 -7.12
N MET A 171 -2.38 -13.17 -5.98
CA MET A 171 -1.22 -14.03 -5.79
C MET A 171 -1.67 -15.47 -5.51
N ASP A 172 -1.13 -16.41 -6.28
CA ASP A 172 -1.28 -17.85 -6.00
C ASP A 172 -0.58 -18.19 -4.68
N GLU A 173 -1.33 -18.79 -3.74
CA GLU A 173 -0.89 -19.09 -2.37
C GLU A 173 0.41 -19.89 -2.31
N LYS A 174 0.69 -20.73 -3.32
CA LYS A 174 1.95 -21.50 -3.39
C LYS A 174 3.19 -20.61 -3.53
N ASN A 175 2.99 -19.39 -4.02
CA ASN A 175 4.05 -18.41 -4.20
C ASN A 175 4.24 -17.50 -2.98
N ALA A 176 3.38 -17.61 -1.95
CA ALA A 176 3.39 -16.70 -0.81
C ALA A 176 4.74 -16.65 -0.09
N ASN A 177 5.47 -17.77 -0.04
CA ASN A 177 6.81 -17.89 0.54
C ASN A 177 7.00 -17.14 1.87
N LEU A 178 6.10 -17.38 2.85
CA LEU A 178 6.12 -16.66 4.13
C LEU A 178 7.43 -16.80 4.90
N ASN A 179 8.22 -17.85 4.64
CA ASN A 179 9.56 -18.01 5.21
C ASN A 179 10.49 -16.82 4.92
N CYS A 180 10.24 -16.07 3.84
CA CYS A 180 10.97 -14.85 3.51
C CYS A 180 10.88 -13.80 4.63
N ILE A 181 9.80 -13.77 5.42
CA ILE A 181 9.65 -12.89 6.58
C ILE A 181 10.82 -13.11 7.56
N ASN A 182 11.16 -14.36 7.85
CA ASN A 182 12.28 -14.70 8.73
C ASN A 182 13.62 -14.35 8.08
N THR A 183 13.78 -14.63 6.78
CA THR A 183 14.99 -14.28 6.04
C THR A 183 15.27 -12.78 6.07
N LEU A 184 14.25 -11.94 5.84
CA LEU A 184 14.39 -10.48 5.89
C LEU A 184 14.76 -10.03 7.31
N ARG A 185 14.07 -10.56 8.33
CA ARG A 185 14.30 -10.20 9.74
C ARG A 185 15.72 -10.55 10.18
N GLU A 186 16.18 -11.77 9.90
CA GLU A 186 17.52 -12.24 10.27
C GLU A 186 18.63 -11.50 9.52
N LYS A 187 18.43 -11.22 8.23
CA LYS A 187 19.45 -10.59 7.41
C LYS A 187 19.60 -9.10 7.71
N PHE A 188 18.47 -8.41 7.88
CA PHE A 188 18.45 -6.96 7.97
C PHE A 188 18.28 -6.46 9.40
N ASP A 189 17.99 -7.31 10.38
CA ASP A 189 17.84 -6.93 11.79
C ASP A 189 16.92 -5.71 11.95
N CYS A 190 15.71 -5.83 11.39
CA CYS A 190 14.67 -4.81 11.42
C CYS A 190 13.29 -5.46 11.57
N ASP A 191 12.29 -4.64 11.84
CA ASP A 191 10.89 -5.06 11.81
C ASP A 191 10.51 -5.51 10.40
N VAL A 192 9.63 -6.52 10.34
CA VAL A 192 9.15 -7.09 9.08
C VAL A 192 7.64 -7.28 9.13
N GLY A 193 6.94 -6.58 8.23
CA GLY A 193 5.51 -6.72 7.99
C GLY A 193 5.19 -7.63 6.81
N TYR A 194 3.91 -7.73 6.48
CA TYR A 194 3.39 -8.47 5.34
C TYR A 194 2.42 -7.64 4.51
N SER A 195 2.67 -7.55 3.20
CA SER A 195 1.78 -6.92 2.21
C SER A 195 1.19 -8.00 1.32
N GLY A 196 -0.08 -8.33 1.54
CA GLY A 196 -0.73 -9.49 0.95
C GLY A 196 -1.60 -9.18 -0.27
N HIS A 197 -1.51 -10.04 -1.28
CA HIS A 197 -2.30 -9.99 -2.53
C HIS A 197 -2.99 -11.32 -2.84
N GLU A 198 -3.01 -12.25 -1.88
CA GLU A 198 -3.62 -13.57 -2.00
C GLU A 198 -5.15 -13.51 -2.01
N PRO A 199 -5.84 -14.50 -2.60
CA PRO A 199 -7.25 -14.69 -2.31
C PRO A 199 -7.44 -15.16 -0.85
N GLY A 200 -8.55 -14.77 -0.23
CA GLY A 200 -8.88 -15.18 1.13
C GLY A 200 -7.93 -14.61 2.19
N LEU A 201 -7.96 -15.23 3.39
CA LEU A 201 -7.36 -14.69 4.61
C LEU A 201 -6.30 -15.62 5.25
N ALA A 202 -6.19 -16.86 4.76
CA ALA A 202 -5.36 -17.88 5.42
C ALA A 202 -3.87 -17.51 5.47
N VAL A 203 -3.33 -17.00 4.36
CA VAL A 203 -1.92 -16.59 4.28
C VAL A 203 -1.65 -15.39 5.21
N SER A 204 -2.55 -14.39 5.24
CA SER A 204 -2.46 -13.27 6.17
C SER A 204 -2.50 -13.71 7.64
N TYR A 205 -3.31 -14.70 8.01
CA TYR A 205 -3.31 -15.27 9.36
C TYR A 205 -2.01 -16.01 9.69
N ALA A 206 -1.48 -16.78 8.74
CA ALA A 206 -0.21 -17.45 8.90
C ALA A 206 0.92 -16.42 9.08
N ALA A 207 0.94 -15.35 8.29
CA ALA A 207 1.90 -14.25 8.43
C ALA A 207 1.76 -13.57 9.81
N ALA A 208 0.54 -13.30 10.26
CA ALA A 208 0.29 -12.76 11.61
C ALA A 208 0.86 -13.66 12.71
N ALA A 209 0.66 -14.97 12.61
CA ALA A 209 1.20 -15.95 13.56
C ALA A 209 2.73 -16.07 13.52
N MET A 210 3.39 -15.61 12.44
CA MET A 210 4.84 -15.52 12.32
C MET A 210 5.44 -14.25 12.95
N GLY A 211 4.64 -13.46 13.68
CA GLY A 211 5.11 -12.30 14.41
C GLY A 211 5.56 -11.16 13.50
N ILE A 212 4.78 -10.88 12.45
CA ILE A 212 4.95 -9.66 11.64
C ILE A 212 4.64 -8.41 12.47
N SER A 213 5.31 -7.29 12.18
CA SER A 213 5.06 -5.99 12.81
C SER A 213 3.80 -5.31 12.25
N SER A 214 3.55 -5.48 10.95
CA SER A 214 2.38 -4.92 10.28
C SER A 214 1.78 -5.83 9.22
N LEU A 215 0.52 -5.57 8.86
CA LEU A 215 -0.26 -6.27 7.83
C LEU A 215 -0.97 -5.26 6.93
N GLU A 216 -0.66 -5.30 5.64
CA GLU A 216 -1.30 -4.50 4.59
C GLU A 216 -2.09 -5.42 3.65
N ARG A 217 -3.36 -5.09 3.40
CA ARG A 217 -4.22 -5.79 2.42
C ARG A 217 -5.07 -4.79 1.65
N HIS A 218 -5.20 -5.00 0.35
CA HIS A 218 -6.15 -4.23 -0.45
C HIS A 218 -7.59 -4.46 0.00
N ILE A 219 -8.42 -3.42 -0.02
CA ILE A 219 -9.84 -3.48 0.34
C ILE A 219 -10.72 -3.01 -0.81
N THR A 220 -11.94 -3.54 -0.89
CA THR A 220 -12.93 -3.18 -1.91
C THR A 220 -14.34 -3.18 -1.33
N LEU A 221 -15.24 -2.42 -1.93
CA LEU A 221 -16.67 -2.52 -1.66
C LEU A 221 -17.27 -3.77 -2.31
N ASN A 222 -16.74 -4.17 -3.48
CA ASN A 222 -17.21 -5.32 -4.24
C ASN A 222 -16.15 -5.76 -5.27
N ARG A 223 -15.76 -7.04 -5.22
CA ARG A 223 -14.72 -7.62 -6.11
C ARG A 223 -15.04 -7.60 -7.60
N SER A 224 -16.31 -7.42 -7.96
CA SER A 224 -16.77 -7.34 -9.36
C SER A 224 -16.72 -5.93 -9.95
N MET A 225 -16.38 -4.92 -9.15
CA MET A 225 -16.18 -3.55 -9.64
C MET A 225 -15.03 -3.50 -10.66
N TYR A 226 -15.02 -2.45 -11.47
CA TYR A 226 -13.89 -2.18 -12.36
C TYR A 226 -12.60 -1.98 -11.55
N GLY A 227 -11.49 -2.52 -12.02
CA GLY A 227 -10.15 -2.30 -11.45
C GLY A 227 -9.32 -3.59 -11.41
N SER A 228 -8.00 -3.46 -11.56
CA SER A 228 -7.08 -4.60 -11.52
C SER A 228 -6.97 -5.24 -10.13
N ASP A 229 -7.16 -4.42 -9.09
CA ASP A 229 -6.83 -4.83 -7.72
C ASP A 229 -8.07 -5.39 -7.00
N GLN A 230 -9.26 -5.15 -7.55
CA GLN A 230 -10.55 -5.52 -6.96
C GLN A 230 -10.63 -7.01 -6.64
N ALA A 231 -10.18 -7.88 -7.54
CA ALA A 231 -10.25 -9.33 -7.37
C ALA A 231 -9.36 -9.85 -6.21
N ALA A 232 -8.22 -9.20 -5.96
CA ALA A 232 -7.31 -9.53 -4.85
C ALA A 232 -7.70 -8.87 -3.52
N SER A 233 -8.61 -7.90 -3.58
CA SER A 233 -9.01 -7.06 -2.45
C SER A 233 -9.99 -7.77 -1.51
N ILE A 234 -10.03 -7.33 -0.26
CA ILE A 234 -10.89 -7.88 0.79
C ILE A 234 -12.17 -7.03 0.88
N GLU A 235 -13.33 -7.70 0.86
CA GLU A 235 -14.63 -7.07 1.07
C GLU A 235 -14.90 -6.80 2.56
N PRO A 236 -15.88 -5.94 2.92
CA PRO A 236 -16.04 -5.44 4.28
C PRO A 236 -16.18 -6.53 5.36
N SER A 237 -16.90 -7.61 5.05
CA SER A 237 -17.06 -8.74 5.98
C SER A 237 -15.74 -9.49 6.20
N GLY A 238 -14.95 -9.67 5.15
CA GLY A 238 -13.64 -10.30 5.21
C GLY A 238 -12.64 -9.45 6.00
N LEU A 239 -12.70 -8.11 5.87
CA LEU A 239 -11.78 -7.22 6.58
C LEU A 239 -12.05 -7.25 8.09
N ARG A 240 -13.32 -7.22 8.51
CA ARG A 240 -13.69 -7.39 9.93
C ARG A 240 -13.21 -8.72 10.50
N GLN A 241 -13.33 -9.81 9.73
CA GLN A 241 -12.82 -11.12 10.13
C GLN A 241 -11.30 -11.09 10.26
N LEU A 242 -10.62 -10.51 9.27
CA LEU A 242 -9.16 -10.42 9.22
C LEU A 242 -8.61 -9.70 10.45
N VAL A 243 -9.03 -8.44 10.65
CA VAL A 243 -8.54 -7.59 11.74
C VAL A 243 -8.88 -8.21 13.10
N GLY A 244 -10.11 -8.73 13.26
CA GLY A 244 -10.53 -9.39 14.49
C GLY A 244 -9.71 -10.64 14.84
N ALA A 245 -9.34 -11.45 13.84
CA ALA A 245 -8.51 -12.63 14.05
C ALA A 245 -7.04 -12.27 14.27
N VAL A 246 -6.49 -11.31 13.53
CA VAL A 246 -5.11 -10.81 13.72
C VAL A 246 -4.91 -10.26 15.12
N LYS A 247 -5.88 -9.50 15.66
CA LYS A 247 -5.84 -9.02 17.05
C LYS A 247 -5.79 -10.16 18.07
N LYS A 248 -6.54 -11.25 17.84
CA LYS A 248 -6.53 -12.43 18.71
C LYS A 248 -5.22 -13.21 18.61
N ILE A 249 -4.67 -13.37 17.39
CA ILE A 249 -3.39 -14.03 17.15
C ILE A 249 -2.27 -13.26 17.87
N ALA A 250 -2.25 -11.93 17.77
CA ALA A 250 -1.23 -11.10 18.42
C ALA A 250 -1.28 -11.13 19.97
N LEU A 251 -2.40 -11.59 20.56
CA LEU A 251 -2.57 -11.73 22.01
C LEU A 251 -2.17 -13.12 22.53
N ALA A 252 -2.15 -14.14 21.67
CA ALA A 252 -1.88 -15.53 22.02
C ALA A 252 -0.38 -15.83 21.98
#